data_AF-A0A9D1C145-F1
#
_entry.id   AF-A0A9D1C145-F1
#
_cell.length_a   1.000
_cell.length_b   1.000
_cell.length_c   1.000
_cell.angle_alpha   90.00
_cell.angle_beta   90.00
_cell.angle_gamma   90.00
#
_symmetry.space_group_name_H-M   'P 1'
#
loop_
_entity.id
_entity.type
_entity.pdbx_description
1 polymer ?
#
loop_
_entity_poly.entity_id
_entity_poly.type
_entity_poly.pdbx_seq_one_letter_code
_entity_poly.pdbx_strand_id
1 'polypeptide(L)' 'MLDLIKANLSSIIVGAIVLLIVGAVVIKLIRDKKNHKSSCGACCSGCAMAKDCHK' A
#
# COMPACT_ATOMS: atom_id res chain seq x y z
N MET A 1 0.69 36.92 -0.94
CA MET A 1 0.11 35.72 -0.28
C MET A 1 0.07 34.48 -1.18
N LEU A 2 -0.23 34.57 -2.49
CA LEU A 2 -0.15 33.40 -3.40
C LEU A 2 1.28 33.00 -3.80
N ASP A 3 2.27 33.85 -3.54
CA ASP A 3 3.68 33.61 -3.90
C ASP A 3 4.28 32.39 -3.20
N LEU A 4 3.88 32.13 -1.95
CA LEU A 4 4.36 30.98 -1.18
C LEU A 4 3.94 29.64 -1.80
N ILE A 5 2.73 29.59 -2.36
CA ILE A 5 2.19 28.40 -3.04
C ILE A 5 2.85 28.24 -4.42
N LYS A 6 3.12 29.35 -5.13
CA LYS A 6 3.80 29.33 -6.43
C LYS A 6 5.27 28.93 -6.33
N ALA A 7 6.00 29.45 -5.35
CA ALA A 7 7.43 29.15 -5.16
C ALA A 7 7.68 27.68 -4.77
N ASN A 8 6.73 27.07 -4.06
CA ASN A 8 6.85 25.69 -3.58
C ASN A 8 5.88 24.73 -4.29
N LEU A 9 5.34 25.13 -5.44
CA LEU A 9 4.36 24.34 -6.18
C LEU A 9 4.92 22.96 -6.56
N SER A 10 6.21 22.91 -6.92
CA SER A 10 6.93 21.66 -7.18
C SER A 10 6.91 20.70 -5.99
N SER A 11 7.21 21.20 -4.78
CA SER A 11 7.22 20.40 -3.57
C SER A 11 5.82 19.88 -3.20
N ILE A 12 4.78 20.70 -3.42
CA ILE A 12 3.39 20.29 -3.20
C ILE A 12 2.99 19.17 -4.16
N ILE A 13 3.34 19.29 -5.45
CA ILE A 13 3.05 18.28 -6.47
C ILE A 13 3.75 16.95 -6.14
N VAL A 14 5.03 17.00 -5.78
CA VAL A 14 5.78 15.80 -5.38
C VAL A 14 5.15 15.15 -4.14
N GLY A 15 4.80 15.95 -3.13
CA GLY A 15 4.11 15.46 -1.94
C GLY A 15 2.78 14.79 -2.26
N ALA A 16 1.98 15.39 -3.14
CA ALA A 16 0.72 14.81 -3.59
C ALA A 16 0.91 13.46 -4.29
N ILE A 17 1.91 13.33 -5.17
CA ILE A 17 2.22 12.06 -5.85
C ILE A 17 2.58 10.97 -4.84
N VAL A 18 3.45 11.28 -3.87
CA VAL A 18 3.85 10.32 -2.82
C VAL A 18 2.63 9.90 -2.00
N LEU A 19 1.77 10.84 -1.60
CA LEU A 19 0.54 10.54 -0.86
C LEU A 19 -0.43 9.65 -1.66
N LEU A 20 -0.56 9.88 -2.97
CA LEU A 20 -1.39 9.02 -3.84
C LEU A 20 -0.84 7.59 -3.91
N ILE A 21 0.47 7.43 -4.05
CA ILE A 21 1.11 6.09 -4.09
C ILE A 21 0.90 5.36 -2.76
N VAL A 22 1.23 6.01 -1.64
CA VAL A 22 1.06 5.43 -0.29
C VAL A 22 -0.41 5.11 -0.02
N GLY A 23 -1.32 6.02 -0.36
CA GLY A 23 -2.77 5.82 -0.25
C GLY A 23 -3.24 4.62 -1.06
N ALA A 24 -2.79 4.48 -2.31
CA ALA A 24 -3.11 3.34 -3.16
C ALA A 24 -2.62 2.02 -2.57
N VAL A 25 -1.40 1.98 -2.00
CA VAL A 25 -0.86 0.80 -1.31
C VAL A 25 -1.72 0.44 -0.10
N VAL A 26 -2.08 1.42 0.74
CA VAL A 26 -2.93 1.19 1.93
C VAL A 26 -4.31 0.68 1.53
N ILE A 27 -4.95 1.29 0.54
CA ILE A 27 -6.25 0.83 0.01
C ILE A 27 -6.13 -0.59 -0.52
N LYS A 28 -5.05 -0.90 -1.25
CA LYS A 28 -4.79 -2.25 -1.74
C LYS A 28 -4.68 -3.24 -0.59
N LEU A 29 -3.90 -2.93 0.46
CA LEU A 29 -3.75 -3.78 1.64
C LEU A 29 -5.07 -4.01 2.38
N ILE A 30 -5.88 -2.96 2.55
CA ILE A 30 -7.22 -3.08 3.16
C ILE A 30 -8.12 -3.97 2.30
N ARG A 31 -8.08 -3.80 0.98
CA ARG A 31 -8.86 -4.61 0.05
C ARG A 31 -8.37 -6.07 0.04
N ASP A 32 -7.07 -6.32 0.01
CA ASP A 32 -6.47 -7.66 0.11
C ASP A 32 -6.88 -8.33 1.43
N LYS A 33 -6.84 -7.61 2.55
CA LYS A 33 -7.30 -8.10 3.85
C LYS A 33 -8.79 -8.47 3.85
N LYS A 34 -9.65 -7.61 3.28
CA LYS A 34 -11.09 -7.90 3.13
C LYS A 34 -11.37 -9.09 2.23
N ASN A 35 -10.56 -9.30 1.19
CA ASN A 35 -10.67 -10.44 0.28
C ASN A 35 -9.98 -11.71 0.81
N HIS A 36 -9.63 -11.76 2.11
CA HIS A 36 -8.93 -12.87 2.74
C HIS A 36 -7.64 -13.29 2.00
N LYS A 37 -7.00 -12.37 1.27
CA LYS A 37 -5.65 -12.57 0.76
C LYS A 37 -4.70 -12.43 1.95
N SER A 38 -4.37 -13.56 2.55
CA SER A 38 -3.29 -13.68 3.54
C SER A 38 -1.93 -13.38 2.89
N SER A 39 -0.94 -12.90 3.65
CA SER A 39 0.44 -12.75 3.18
C SER A 39 1.03 -14.03 2.60
N CYS A 40 0.50 -15.20 2.98
CA CYS A 40 0.90 -16.49 2.40
C CYS A 40 0.31 -16.76 1.01
N GLY A 41 -0.50 -15.83 0.46
CA GLY A 41 -1.32 -16.07 -0.72
C GLY A 41 -2.35 -17.19 -0.46
N ALA A 42 -3.29 -17.40 -1.37
CA ALA A 42 -4.16 -18.58 -1.32
C ALA A 42 -3.40 -19.90 -1.65
N CYS A 43 -2.09 -19.93 -1.43
CA CYS A 43 -1.17 -21.00 -1.83
C CYS A 43 -0.54 -21.69 -0.60
N CYS A 44 -1.32 -21.88 0.47
CA CYS A 44 -0.84 -22.62 1.65
C CYS A 44 -0.44 -24.06 1.32
N SER A 45 -0.91 -24.64 0.21
CA SER A 45 -0.54 -26.02 -0.19
C SER A 45 0.88 -26.15 -0.76
N GLY A 46 1.51 -25.05 -1.21
CA GLY A 46 2.88 -25.04 -1.76
C GLY A 46 3.84 -24.11 -1.00
N CYS A 47 3.38 -23.50 0.09
CA CYS A 47 4.16 -22.56 0.87
C CYS A 47 5.24 -23.31 1.67
N ALA A 48 6.51 -22.84 1.62
CA ALA A 48 7.60 -23.47 2.36
C ALA A 48 7.36 -23.54 3.89
N MET A 49 6.51 -22.64 4.42
CA MET A 49 6.10 -22.60 5.83
C MET A 49 4.72 -23.23 6.11
N ALA A 50 4.12 -23.92 5.14
CA ALA A 50 2.78 -24.53 5.27
C ALA A 50 2.62 -25.42 6.51
N LYS A 51 3.70 -26.08 6.94
CA LYS A 51 3.73 -27.00 8.09
C LYS A 51 3.56 -26.30 9.44
N ASP A 52 3.98 -25.04 9.55
CA ASP A 52 3.85 -24.24 10.77
C ASP A 52 2.64 -23.31 10.74
N CYS A 53 2.13 -22.95 9.55
CA CYS A 53 1.01 -22.02 9.41
C CYS A 53 -0.36 -22.56 9.85
N HIS A 54 -0.53 -23.89 9.90
CA HIS A 54 -1.82 -24.58 10.05
C HIS A 54 -1.82 -25.62 11.19
N LYS A 55 -0.93 -25.44 12.16
CA LYS A 55 -0.86 -26.23 13.40
C LYS A 55 -2.12 -26.04 14.25
#